data_AF-A0A925CF40-F1
#
_entry.id   AF-A0A925CF40-F1
#
_cell.length_a   1.000
_cell.length_b   1.000
_cell.length_c   1.000
_cell.angle_alpha   90.00
_cell.angle_beta   90.00
_cell.angle_gamma   90.00
#
_symmetry.space_group_name_H-M   'P 1'
#
loop_
_entity.id
_entity.type
_entity.pdbx_description
1 polymer ?
#
loop_
_entity_poly.entity_id
_entity_poly.type
_entity_poly.pdbx_seq_one_letter_code
_entity_poly.pdbx_strand_id
1 'polypeptide(L)' 'MRLKSIELSGFKSFAKKTPLEFSSSITAIVGPNGSGKSNTAEAFRFVLGEQSMKSMRGRRGEDLIWNGS' A
#
# COMPACT_ATOMS: atom_id res chain seq x y z
N MET A 1 20.60 3.59 2.46
CA MET A 1 19.30 4.13 2.01
C MET A 1 18.28 3.84 3.09
N ARG A 2 17.42 4.79 3.47
CA ARG A 2 16.37 4.60 4.49
C ARG A 2 15.04 5.10 3.94
N LEU A 3 13.99 4.30 4.09
CA LEU A 3 12.63 4.72 3.77
C LEU A 3 12.21 5.81 4.78
N LYS A 4 11.89 7.01 4.30
CA LYS A 4 11.44 8.13 5.15
C LYS A 4 9.92 8.15 5.30
N SER A 5 9.21 8.04 4.18
CA SER A 5 7.76 8.05 4.12
C SER A 5 7.25 7.39 2.85
N ILE A 6 5.98 6.99 2.86
CA ILE A 6 5.19 6.68 1.67
C ILE A 6 3.85 7.41 1.81
N GLU A 7 3.34 7.96 0.70
CA GLU A 7 2.02 8.59 0.66
C GLU A 7 1.12 7.80 -0.27
N LEU A 8 -0.04 7.38 0.23
CA LEU A 8 -1.02 6.57 -0.50
C LEU A 8 -2.26 7.41 -0.77
N SER A 9 -2.72 7.44 -2.02
CA SER A 9 -3.96 8.11 -2.41
C SER A 9 -4.60 7.38 -3.58
N GLY A 10 -5.90 7.10 -3.49
CA GLY A 10 -6.63 6.33 -4.49
C GLY A 10 -6.10 4.92 -4.71
N PHE A 11 -5.38 4.34 -3.73
CA PHE A 11 -4.74 3.02 -3.87
C PHE A 11 -5.44 2.00 -2.98
N LYS A 12 -6.16 1.04 -3.57
CA LYS A 12 -6.93 0.01 -2.85
C LYS A 12 -7.68 0.61 -1.65
N SER A 13 -7.43 0.17 -0.41
CA SER A 13 -8.09 0.69 0.80
C SER A 13 -7.84 2.18 1.11
N PHE A 14 -6.91 2.85 0.44
CA PHE A 14 -6.52 4.23 0.73
C PHE A 14 -7.24 5.22 -0.20
N ALA A 15 -8.52 5.46 0.06
CA ALA A 15 -9.35 6.38 -0.73
C ALA A 15 -8.82 7.82 -0.71
N LYS A 16 -8.39 8.27 0.45
CA LYS A 16 -7.86 9.62 0.70
C LYS A 16 -6.35 9.56 0.87
N LYS A 17 -5.72 10.70 0.65
CA LYS A 17 -4.30 10.94 0.94
C LYS A 17 -3.96 10.51 2.37
N THR A 18 -3.11 9.50 2.47
CA THR A 18 -2.70 8.88 3.73
C THR A 18 -1.17 8.84 3.78
N PRO A 19 -0.52 9.77 4.49
CA PRO A 19 0.92 9.74 4.70
C PRO A 19 1.28 8.71 5.78
N LEU A 20 2.32 7.92 5.53
CA LEU A 20 2.93 7.01 6.49
C LEU A 20 4.41 7.37 6.65
N GLU A 21 4.82 7.66 7.87
CA GLU A 21 6.20 8.05 8.20
C GLU A 21 6.94 6.92 8.92
N PHE A 22 8.21 6.70 8.57
CA PHE A 22 9.06 5.63 9.11
C PHE A 22 10.21 6.21 9.92
N SER A 23 9.93 6.49 11.19
CA SER A 23 10.87 7.14 12.13
C SER A 23 11.80 6.17 12.87
N SER A 24 11.56 4.85 12.77
CA SER A 24 12.38 3.80 13.39
C SER A 24 13.13 2.95 12.36
N SER A 25 14.14 2.19 12.80
CA SER A 25 14.80 1.14 12.01
C SER A 25 13.89 -0.08 11.80
N ILE A 26 12.94 -0.30 12.72
CA ILE A 26 11.91 -1.33 12.66
C ILE A 26 10.55 -0.67 12.89
N THR A 27 9.63 -0.85 11.95
CA THR A 27 8.26 -0.35 12.01
C THR A 27 7.28 -1.49 11.81
N ALA A 28 6.29 -1.62 12.70
CA ALA A 28 5.21 -2.57 12.58
C ALA A 28 3.95 -1.88 12.04
N ILE A 29 3.23 -2.55 11.13
CA ILE A 29 1.94 -2.10 10.60
C ILE A 29 0.85 -2.99 11.18
N VAL A 30 0.02 -2.44 12.07
CA VAL A 30 -1.02 -3.16 12.82
C VAL A 30 -2.40 -2.53 12.65
N GLY A 31 -3.46 -3.28 12.96
CA GLY A 31 -4.85 -2.82 12.82
C GLY A 31 -5.85 -3.94 12.51
N PRO A 32 -7.16 -3.65 12.55
CA PRO A 32 -8.23 -4.64 12.28
C PRO A 32 -8.18 -5.23 10.86
N ASN A 33 -8.88 -6.34 10.63
CA ASN A 33 -9.03 -6.89 9.28
C ASN A 33 -9.75 -5.88 8.37
N GLY A 34 -9.29 -5.75 7.12
CA GLY A 34 -9.78 -4.74 6.19
C GLY A 34 -9.15 -3.34 6.31
N SER A 35 -8.34 -3.06 7.35
CA SER A 35 -7.76 -1.72 7.58
C SER A 35 -6.62 -1.30 6.64
N GLY A 36 -6.39 -2.03 5.53
CA GLY A 36 -5.35 -1.68 4.56
C GLY A 36 -3.92 -2.16 4.86
N LYS A 37 -3.66 -2.90 5.95
CA LYS A 37 -2.31 -3.36 6.33
C LYS A 37 -1.54 -4.04 5.19
N SER A 38 -2.14 -5.06 4.57
CA SER A 38 -1.52 -5.77 3.45
C SER A 38 -1.46 -4.92 2.18
N ASN A 39 -2.37 -3.95 2.03
CA ASN A 39 -2.34 -3.01 0.91
C ASN A 39 -1.17 -2.03 1.06
N THR A 40 -0.73 -1.69 2.28
CA THR A 40 0.52 -0.94 2.48
C THR A 40 1.73 -1.72 1.97
N ALA A 41 1.80 -3.03 2.26
CA ALA A 41 2.88 -3.88 1.75
C ALA A 41 2.89 -3.97 0.21
N GLU A 42 1.72 -3.99 -0.40
CA GLU A 42 1.58 -3.95 -1.86
C GLU A 42 1.95 -2.60 -2.46
N ALA A 43 1.62 -1.49 -1.81
CA ALA A 43 2.02 -0.19 -2.30
C ALA A 43 3.55 -0.09 -2.43
N PHE A 44 4.31 -0.67 -1.49
CA PHE A 44 5.76 -0.77 -1.63
C PHE A 44 6.18 -1.58 -2.86
N ARG A 45 5.57 -2.75 -3.08
CA ARG A 45 5.87 -3.57 -4.26
C ARG A 45 5.58 -2.82 -5.55
N PHE A 46 4.43 -2.14 -5.62
CA PHE A 46 4.01 -1.36 -6.77
C PHE A 46 5.03 -0.26 -7.12
N VAL A 47 5.40 0.58 -6.14
CA VAL A 47 6.35 1.69 -6.41
C VAL A 47 7.77 1.21 -6.66
N LEU A 48 8.12 0.00 -6.21
CA LEU A 48 9.39 -0.66 -6.53
C LEU A 48 9.36 -1.40 -7.88
N GLY A 49 8.25 -1.30 -8.64
CA GLY A 49 8.17 -1.79 -10.01
C GLY A 49 7.73 -3.26 -10.14
N GLU A 50 7.08 -3.83 -9.13
CA GLU A 50 6.47 -5.16 -9.24
C GLU A 50 5.50 -5.24 -10.42
N GLN A 51 5.70 -6.23 -11.30
CA GLN A 51 4.92 -6.44 -12.53
C GLN A 51 3.86 -7.53 -12.37
N SER A 52 3.99 -8.39 -11.35
CA SER A 52 3.06 -9.49 -11.13
C SER A 52 1.78 -9.01 -10.46
N MET A 53 0.68 -8.93 -11.22
CA MET A 53 -0.65 -8.63 -10.67
C MET A 53 -1.06 -9.63 -9.58
N LYS A 54 -0.62 -10.89 -9.69
CA LYS A 54 -0.86 -11.92 -8.67
C LYS A 54 -0.16 -11.60 -7.34
N SER A 55 1.09 -11.14 -7.37
CA SER A 55 1.81 -10.76 -6.14
C SER A 55 1.26 -9.47 -5.53
N MET A 56 0.61 -8.65 -6.36
CA MET A 56 -0.16 -7.46 -6.04
C MET A 56 -1.62 -7.75 -5.71
N ARG A 57 -2.02 -9.02 -5.50
CA ARG A 57 -3.39 -9.49 -5.19
C ARG A 57 -4.48 -8.78 -6.02
N GLY A 58 -4.21 -8.59 -7.30
CA GLY A 58 -5.13 -8.06 -8.30
C GLY A 58 -5.17 -8.96 -9.53
N ARG A 59 -6.10 -8.67 -10.44
CA ARG A 59 -6.23 -9.34 -11.75
C ARG A 59 -5.87 -8.38 -12.88
N ARG A 60 -6.21 -7.10 -12.73
CA ARG A 60 -5.96 -6.03 -13.70
C ARG A 60 -5.41 -4.80 -12.98
N GLY A 61 -4.73 -3.91 -13.71
CA GLY A 61 -4.16 -2.69 -13.14
C GLY A 61 -5.19 -1.81 -12.43
N GLU A 62 -6.43 -1.76 -12.95
CA GLU A 62 -7.57 -1.07 -12.34
C GLU A 62 -7.85 -1.53 -10.90
N ASP A 63 -7.57 -2.79 -10.56
CA ASP A 63 -7.83 -3.33 -9.22
C ASP A 63 -6.88 -2.74 -8.14
N LEU A 64 -5.87 -1.97 -8.55
CA LEU A 64 -5.00 -1.23 -7.64
C LEU A 64 -5.60 0.14 -7.27
N ILE A 65 -6.58 0.62 -8.04
CA ILE A 65 -7.25 1.90 -7.83
C ILE A 65 -8.39 1.69 -6.81
N TRP A 66 -8.54 2.63 -5.87
CA TRP A 66 -9.68 2.61 -4.95
C TRP A 66 -11.00 2.69 -5.72
N ASN A 67 -11.94 1.80 -5.41
CA ASN A 67 -13.18 1.60 -6.18
C ASN A 67 -14.47 1.67 -5.33
N GLY A 68 -14.42 2.26 -4.13
CA GLY A 68 -15.62 2.48 -3.32
C GLY A 68 -15.91 1.46 -2.22
N SER A 69 -14.90 0.75 -1.71
CA SER A 69 -15.04 -0.14 -0.53
C SER A 69 -13.93 0.07 0.49
#